data_AF-A0A951PSC4-F1
#
_entry.id   AF-A0A951PSC4-F1
#
_cell.length_a   1.000
_cell.length_b   1.000
_cell.length_c   1.000
_cell.angle_alpha   90.00
_cell.angle_beta   90.00
_cell.angle_gamma   90.00
#
_symmetry.space_group_name_H-M   'P 1'
#
loop_
_entity.id
_entity.type
_entity.pdbx_description
1 polymer ?
#
loop_
_entity_poly.entity_id
_entity_poly.type
_entity_poly.pdbx_seq_one_letter_code
_entity_poly.pdbx_strand_id
1 'polypeptide(L)'
;MLPELYLNCLESQLSASQRLTLEMLVWLLQFHKQVRIERLAACLPLPILYESRRRHVQRFLALPQLSIPLLWFPLIKSIGRFVRTDVDCRSRIL
;
A
#
# COMPACT_ATOMS: atom_id res chain seq x y z
N MET A 1 9.55 -3.70 3.99
CA MET A 1 9.25 -4.56 2.83
C MET A 1 7.79 -4.96 2.91
N LEU A 2 7.01 -4.75 1.86
CA LEU A 2 5.62 -5.25 1.82
C LEU A 2 5.65 -6.77 1.60
N PRO A 3 4.84 -7.57 2.32
CA PRO A 3 4.72 -8.99 2.03
C PRO A 3 4.16 -9.24 0.62
N GLU A 4 4.55 -10.35 -0.02
CA GLU A 4 4.16 -10.73 -1.39
C GLU A 4 2.65 -10.77 -1.59
N LEU A 5 1.90 -11.17 -0.56
CA LEU A 5 0.43 -11.20 -0.55
C LEU A 5 -0.18 -9.83 -0.91
N TYR A 6 0.42 -8.76 -0.40
CA TYR A 6 -0.01 -7.40 -0.68
C TYR A 6 0.45 -6.96 -2.08
N LEU A 7 1.67 -7.30 -2.48
CA LEU A 7 2.21 -6.96 -3.81
C LEU A 7 1.32 -7.53 -4.93
N ASN A 8 0.93 -8.81 -4.82
CA ASN A 8 0.06 -9.47 -5.79
C ASN A 8 -1.32 -8.81 -5.89
N CYS A 9 -1.88 -8.33 -4.77
CA CYS A 9 -3.16 -7.62 -4.79
C CYS A 9 -3.01 -6.23 -5.43
N LEU A 10 -1.93 -5.52 -5.11
CA LEU A 10 -1.65 -4.18 -5.61
C LEU A 10 -1.30 -4.16 -7.09
N GLU A 11 -0.67 -5.22 -7.62
CA GLU A 11 -0.40 -5.38 -9.06
C GLU A 11 -1.66 -5.35 -9.93
N SER A 12 -2.78 -5.87 -9.41
CA SER A 12 -4.05 -5.87 -10.14
C SER A 12 -4.72 -4.50 -10.19
N GLN A 13 -4.34 -3.57 -9.31
CA GLN A 13 -5.02 -2.29 -9.12
C GLN A 13 -4.17 -1.08 -9.50
N LEU A 14 -2.84 -1.14 -9.36
CA LEU A 14 -1.93 -0.01 -9.48
C LEU A 14 -0.89 -0.23 -10.58
N SER A 15 -0.52 0.86 -11.27
CA SER A 15 0.59 0.88 -12.24
C SER A 15 1.95 0.75 -11.54
N ALA A 16 2.98 0.33 -12.28
CA ALA A 16 4.33 0.17 -11.72
C ALA A 16 4.86 1.42 -10.98
N SER A 17 4.64 2.61 -11.54
CA SER A 17 5.02 3.89 -10.92
C SER A 17 4.26 4.15 -9.61
N GLN A 18 2.94 3.89 -9.60
CA GLN A 18 2.10 4.08 -8.43
C GLN A 18 2.46 3.11 -7.29
N ARG A 19 2.85 1.87 -7.61
CA ARG A 19 3.35 0.92 -6.62
C ARG A 19 4.63 1.42 -5.95
N LEU A 20 5.59 1.93 -6.72
CA LEU A 20 6.81 2.52 -6.15
C LEU A 20 6.48 3.69 -5.21
N THR A 21 5.54 4.56 -5.62
CA THR A 21 5.08 5.65 -4.75
C THR A 21 4.43 5.12 -3.47
N LEU A 22 3.60 4.07 -3.57
CA LEU A 22 2.99 3.42 -2.41
C LEU A 22 4.04 2.82 -1.48
N GLU A 23 5.03 2.09 -2.01
CA GLU A 23 6.10 1.48 -1.24
C GLU A 23 6.93 2.52 -0.49
N MET A 24 7.31 3.60 -1.16
CA MET A 24 8.00 4.73 -0.52
C MET A 24 7.14 5.36 0.57
N LEU A 25 5.84 5.55 0.31
CA LEU A 25 4.92 6.15 1.26
C LEU A 25 4.71 5.25 2.49
N VAL A 26 4.53 3.94 2.29
CA VAL A 26 4.42 2.96 3.39
C VAL A 26 5.72 2.92 4.19
N TRP A 27 6.87 2.90 3.53
CA TRP A 27 8.16 2.93 4.20
C TRP A 27 8.34 4.19 5.07
N LEU A 28 7.98 5.36 4.52
CA LEU A 28 7.96 6.61 5.27
C LEU A 28 7.00 6.57 6.45
N LEU A 29 5.82 5.97 6.28
CA LEU A 29 4.84 5.80 7.34
C LEU A 29 5.37 4.91 8.47
N GLN A 30 6.02 3.81 8.13
CA GLN A 30 6.62 2.88 9.08
C GLN A 30 7.75 3.54 9.87
N PHE A 31 8.57 4.36 9.21
CA PHE A 31 9.71 5.03 9.83
C PHE A 31 9.30 6.23 10.70
N HIS A 32 8.49 7.14 10.15
CA HIS A 32 8.12 8.39 10.84
C HIS A 32 6.88 8.26 11.73
N LYS A 33 6.05 7.20 11.56
CA LYS A 33 4.80 6.95 12.31
C LYS A 33 3.82 8.14 12.32
N GLN A 34 3.93 9.03 11.34
CA GLN A 34 3.19 10.28 11.28
C GLN A 34 2.55 10.45 9.90
N VAL A 35 1.23 10.63 9.89
CA VAL A 35 0.40 10.64 8.66
C VAL A 35 0.11 12.07 8.16
N ARG A 36 0.82 13.09 8.67
CA ARG A 36 0.63 14.48 8.22
C ARG A 36 1.16 14.65 6.80
N ILE A 37 0.37 15.21 5.90
CA ILE A 37 0.73 15.40 4.49
C ILE A 37 1.99 16.26 4.35
N GLU A 38 2.16 17.27 5.20
CA GLU A 38 3.33 18.15 5.23
C GLU A 38 4.60 17.35 5.53
N ARG A 39 4.53 16.44 6.51
CA ARG A 39 5.65 15.60 6.91
C ARG A 39 5.97 14.56 5.85
N LEU A 40 4.94 13.92 5.29
CA LEU A 40 5.11 12.98 4.18
C LEU A 40 5.76 13.66 2.97
N ALA A 41 5.31 14.85 2.60
CA ALA A 41 5.88 15.61 1.50
C ALA A 41 7.32 16.09 1.77
N ALA A 42 7.64 16.42 3.03
CA ALA A 42 8.99 16.82 3.43
C ALA A 42 9.97 15.64 3.36
N CYS A 43 9.55 14.46 3.83
CA CYS A 43 10.38 13.26 3.89
C CYS A 43 10.43 12.47 2.57
N LEU A 44 9.54 12.76 1.62
CA LEU A 44 9.53 12.14 0.29
C LEU A 44 10.85 12.45 -0.44
N PRO A 45 11.66 11.44 -0.82
CA PRO A 45 12.95 11.62 -1.47
C PRO A 45 12.79 11.91 -2.97
N LEU A 46 12.08 13.00 -3.31
CA LEU A 46 11.93 13.47 -4.68
C LEU A 46 12.59 14.85 -4.86
N PRO A 47 13.46 15.04 -5.86
CA PRO A 47 14.13 16.31 -6.14
C PRO A 47 13.18 17.28 -6.84
N ILE A 48 12.10 17.67 -6.15
CA ILE A 48 11.05 18.56 -6.67
C ILE A 48 10.69 19.56 -5.58
N LEU A 49 10.19 20.74 -5.99
CA LEU A 49 9.60 21.74 -5.11
C LEU A 49 8.64 21.10 -4.09
N TYR A 50 8.74 21.54 -2.84
CA TYR A 50 7.93 21.05 -1.73
C TYR A 50 6.42 21.13 -2.02
N GLU A 51 5.95 22.23 -2.60
CA GLU A 51 4.53 22.38 -2.95
C GLU A 51 4.07 21.39 -4.05
N SER A 52 4.97 21.03 -4.95
CA SER A 52 4.68 20.00 -5.95
C SER A 52 4.65 18.61 -5.32
N ARG A 53 5.53 18.32 -4.35
CA ARG A 53 5.51 17.08 -3.57
C ARG A 53 4.22 16.95 -2.76
N ARG A 54 3.78 18.02 -2.07
CA ARG A 54 2.49 18.04 -1.35
C ARG A 54 1.32 17.74 -2.29
N ARG A 55 1.25 18.44 -3.42
CA ARG A 55 0.20 18.20 -4.42
C ARG A 55 0.25 16.78 -4.99
N HIS A 56 1.45 16.23 -5.18
CA HIS A 56 1.62 14.85 -5.62
C HIS A 56 1.07 13.85 -4.61
N VAL A 57 1.45 13.97 -3.33
CA VAL A 57 0.94 13.12 -2.25
C VAL A 57 -0.58 13.25 -2.12
N GLN A 58 -1.11 14.47 -2.16
CA GLN A 58 -2.56 14.72 -2.13
C GLN A 58 -3.28 14.02 -3.28
N ARG A 59 -2.80 14.22 -4.52
CA ARG A 59 -3.39 13.58 -5.71
C ARG A 59 -3.29 12.07 -5.66
N PHE A 60 -2.17 11.54 -5.18
CA PHE A 60 -1.95 10.11 -5.05
C PHE A 60 -2.93 9.48 -4.04
N LEU A 61 -3.08 10.09 -2.86
CA LEU A 61 -4.03 9.62 -1.84
C LEU A 61 -5.50 9.79 -2.26
N ALA A 62 -5.79 10.72 -3.16
CA ALA A 62 -7.12 10.92 -3.73
C ALA A 62 -7.42 10.01 -4.94
N LEU A 63 -6.49 9.12 -5.34
CA LEU A 63 -6.74 8.22 -6.47
C LEU A 63 -7.89 7.26 -6.14
N PRO A 64 -8.82 7.01 -7.09
CA PRO A 64 -9.94 6.09 -6.86
C PRO A 64 -9.47 4.66 -6.57
N GLN A 65 -8.33 4.25 -7.14
CA GLN A 65 -7.72 2.93 -6.92
C GLN A 65 -7.26 2.70 -5.47
N LEU A 66 -7.00 3.79 -4.73
CA LEU A 66 -6.65 3.78 -3.31
C LEU A 66 -7.88 3.84 -2.40
N SER A 67 -9.09 3.83 -2.98
CA SER A 67 -10.32 3.77 -2.21
C SER A 67 -10.38 2.51 -1.34
N ILE A 68 -10.96 2.65 -0.15
CA ILE A 68 -11.07 1.57 0.82
C ILE A 68 -11.72 0.32 0.18
N PRO A 69 -12.83 0.41 -0.57
CA PRO A 69 -13.46 -0.77 -1.16
C PRO A 69 -12.57 -1.48 -2.19
N LEU A 70 -11.90 -0.74 -3.07
CA LEU A 70 -11.12 -1.33 -4.16
C LEU A 70 -9.82 -1.96 -3.67
N LEU A 71 -9.20 -1.37 -2.65
CA LEU A 71 -7.95 -1.88 -2.11
C LEU A 71 -8.18 -2.96 -1.03
N TRP A 72 -9.12 -2.74 -0.10
CA TRP A 72 -9.31 -3.63 1.04
C TRP A 72 -10.12 -4.89 0.73
N PHE A 73 -11.13 -4.84 -0.14
CA PHE A 73 -11.91 -6.04 -0.46
C PHE A 73 -11.08 -7.17 -1.09
N PRO A 74 -10.24 -6.94 -2.13
CA PRO A 74 -9.40 -8.01 -2.67
C PRO A 74 -8.37 -8.51 -1.65
N LEU A 75 -7.82 -7.63 -0.80
CA LEU A 75 -6.91 -8.00 0.29
C LEU A 75 -7.59 -8.87 1.36
N ILE A 76 -8.76 -8.47 1.85
CA ILE A 76 -9.51 -9.26 2.84
C ILE A 76 -9.92 -10.60 2.23
N LYS A 77 -10.31 -10.62 0.94
CA LYS A 77 -10.62 -11.86 0.21
C LYS A 77 -9.40 -12.76 0.04
N SER A 78 -8.21 -12.21 -0.20
CA SER A 78 -6.98 -13.01 -0.32
C SER A 78 -6.53 -13.53 1.04
N ILE A 79 -6.60 -12.71 2.09
CA ILE A 79 -6.32 -13.12 3.48
C ILE A 79 -7.32 -14.20 3.94
N GLY A 80 -8.62 -14.01 3.69
CA GLY A 80 -9.64 -15.01 4.05
C GLY A 80 -9.49 -16.33 3.29
N ARG A 81 -9.04 -16.30 2.03
CA ARG A 81 -8.66 -17.52 1.29
C ARG A 81 -7.40 -18.15 1.85
N PHE A 82 -6.39 -17.35 2.16
CA PHE A 82 -5.13 -17.81 2.75
C PHE A 82 -5.36 -18.53 4.10
N VAL A 83 -6.23 -17.98 4.96
CA VAL A 83 -6.59 -18.61 6.23
C VAL A 83 -7.30 -19.96 6.02
N ARG A 84 -8.19 -20.08 5.02
CA ARG A 84 -8.81 -21.39 4.72
C ARG A 84 -7.80 -22.43 4.25
N THR A 85 -6.83 -22.05 3.41
CA THR A 85 -5.81 -22.99 2.93
C THR A 85 -4.83 -23.40 4.03
N ASP A 86 -4.52 -22.52 4.98
CA ASP A 86 -3.62 -22.85 6.10
C ASP A 86 -4.29 -23.81 7.10
N VAL A 87 -5.60 -23.67 7.34
CA VAL A 87 -6.37 -24.61 8.17
C VAL A 87 -6.40 -25.99 7.53
N ASP A 88 -6.65 -26.08 6.21
CA ASP A 88 -6.71 -27.36 5.48
C ASP A 88 -5.37 -28.13 5.48
N CYS A 89 -4.24 -27.41 5.40
CA CYS A 89 -2.91 -28.01 5.54
C CYS A 89 -2.63 -28.49 6.96
N ARG A 90 -3.13 -27.78 7.99
CA ARG A 90 -2.91 -28.13 9.39
C ARG A 90 -3.76 -29.32 9.84
N SER A 91 -4.97 -29.48 9.28
CA SER A 91 -5.84 -30.65 9.49
C SER A 91 -5.42 -31.91 8.73
N ARG A 92 -4.40 -31.84 7.87
CA ARG A 92 -3.83 -33.00 7.17
C ARG A 92 -2.52 -33.51 7.78
N ILE A 93 -2.04 -32.85 8.84
CA ILE A 93 -0.82 -33.19 9.60
C ILE A 93 -1.15 -33.75 11.00
N LEU A 94 -2.43 -33.84 11.36
CA LEU A 94 -2.94 -34.54 12.55
C LEU A 94 -3.78 -35.75 12.15
#